data_AF-A0A6S7I2E8-F1
#
_entry.id   AF-A0A6S7I2E8-F1
#
_cell.length_a   1.000
_cell.length_b   1.000
_cell.length_c   1.000
_cell.angle_alpha   90.00
_cell.angle_beta   90.00
_cell.angle_gamma   90.00
#
_symmetry.space_group_name_H-M   'P 1'
#
loop_
_entity.id
_entity.type
_entity.pdbx_description
1 polymer ?
#
loop_
_entity_poly.entity_id
_entity_poly.type
_entity_poly.pdbx_seq_one_letter_code
_entity_poly.pdbx_strand_id
1 'polypeptide(L)'
;MKVRLAAQVMSNTVAMALHRRYPQGDAGETAKFCEMVNKFFDCRNTRSTTEHIRKRNEFLAEYTSLDDSRFDWLQNVSLHSFRTGTRESKNDRVHLQVMKEERCSSCIKHTKG
;
A
#
# COMPACT_ATOMS: atom_id res chain seq x y z
N MET A 1 -8.10 16.12 10.57
CA MET A 1 -7.86 14.92 9.73
C MET A 1 -8.60 13.72 10.30
N LYS A 2 -9.18 12.84 9.47
CA LYS A 2 -9.97 11.66 9.89
C LYS A 2 -9.19 10.35 9.67
N VAL A 3 -8.17 10.10 10.49
CA VAL A 3 -7.30 8.91 10.37
C VAL A 3 -8.06 7.59 10.55
N ARG A 4 -9.11 7.59 11.38
CA ARG A 4 -9.96 6.41 11.60
C ARG A 4 -10.58 5.88 10.30
N LEU A 5 -11.03 6.77 9.41
CA LEU A 5 -11.66 6.37 8.15
C LEU A 5 -10.62 5.75 7.21
N ALA A 6 -9.42 6.34 7.14
CA ALA A 6 -8.32 5.80 6.36
C ALA A 6 -7.92 4.38 6.85
N ALA A 7 -7.81 4.19 8.17
CA ALA A 7 -7.50 2.89 8.75
C ALA A 7 -8.60 1.84 8.48
N GLN A 8 -9.87 2.26 8.44
CA GLN A 8 -10.98 1.37 8.09
C GLN A 8 -10.96 0.94 6.62
N VAL A 9 -10.62 1.87 5.71
CA VAL A 9 -10.53 1.56 4.27
C VAL A 9 -9.34 0.63 3.98
N MET A 10 -8.24 0.78 4.71
CA MET A 10 -7.02 -0.01 4.52
C MET A 10 -6.92 -1.17 5.52
N SER A 11 -8.04 -1.77 5.92
CA SER A 11 -8.05 -2.86 6.89
C SER A 11 -7.84 -4.23 6.23
N ASN A 12 -7.45 -5.21 7.05
CA ASN A 12 -7.35 -6.60 6.61
C ASN A 12 -8.70 -7.17 6.11
N THR A 13 -9.82 -6.68 6.65
CA THR A 13 -11.15 -7.11 6.21
C THR A 13 -11.47 -6.63 4.80
N VAL A 14 -11.02 -5.43 4.42
CA VAL A 14 -11.15 -4.94 3.04
C VAL A 14 -10.27 -5.74 2.09
N ALA A 15 -9.03 -6.06 2.48
CA ALA A 15 -8.16 -6.92 1.67
C ALA A 15 -8.78 -8.30 1.40
N MET A 16 -9.31 -8.95 2.44
CA MET A 16 -10.04 -10.22 2.30
C MET A 16 -11.26 -10.08 1.38
N ALA A 17 -12.00 -8.97 1.48
CA ALA A 17 -13.15 -8.72 0.62
C ALA A 17 -12.73 -8.53 -0.85
N LEU A 18 -11.63 -7.82 -1.10
CA LEU A 18 -11.06 -7.66 -2.44
C LEU A 18 -10.64 -9.00 -3.04
N HIS A 19 -9.90 -9.82 -2.29
CA HIS A 19 -9.52 -11.16 -2.73
C HIS A 19 -10.73 -12.06 -3.05
N ARG A 20 -11.79 -11.99 -2.24
CA ARG A 20 -13.01 -12.78 -2.46
C ARG A 20 -13.82 -12.28 -3.65
N ARG A 21 -13.92 -10.96 -3.83
CA ARG A 21 -14.79 -10.36 -4.85
C ARG A 21 -14.14 -10.33 -6.23
N TYR A 22 -12.81 -10.19 -6.26
CA TYR A 22 -12.03 -10.05 -7.48
C TYR A 22 -10.86 -11.05 -7.47
N PRO A 23 -11.15 -12.35 -7.65
CA PRO A 23 -10.13 -13.40 -7.65
C PRO A 23 -9.18 -13.33 -8.85
N GLN A 24 -9.54 -12.61 -9.92
CA GLN A 24 -8.74 -12.42 -11.13
C GLN A 24 -8.71 -10.92 -11.48
N GLY A 25 -7.51 -10.33 -11.60
CA GLY A 25 -7.29 -8.93 -11.97
C GLY A 25 -6.42 -8.13 -10.98
N ASP A 26 -6.21 -6.85 -11.29
CA ASP A 26 -5.31 -5.93 -10.55
C ASP A 26 -5.74 -5.64 -9.11
N ALA A 27 -6.96 -6.07 -8.73
CA ALA A 27 -7.45 -6.00 -7.36
C ALA A 27 -6.60 -6.84 -6.39
N GLY A 28 -5.88 -7.85 -6.87
CA GLY A 28 -4.97 -8.65 -6.05
C GLY A 28 -3.82 -7.82 -5.46
N GLU A 29 -3.23 -6.91 -6.24
CA GLU A 29 -2.16 -6.04 -5.76
C GLU A 29 -2.70 -4.97 -4.79
N THR A 30 -3.91 -4.47 -5.04
CA THR A 30 -4.59 -3.55 -4.10
C THR A 30 -4.89 -4.23 -2.77
N ALA A 31 -5.33 -5.48 -2.79
CA ALA A 31 -5.58 -6.26 -1.58
C ALA A 31 -4.29 -6.47 -0.78
N LYS A 32 -3.20 -6.89 -1.43
CA LYS A 32 -1.86 -7.01 -0.81
C LYS A 32 -1.40 -5.68 -0.19
N PHE A 33 -1.63 -4.56 -0.89
CA PHE A 33 -1.31 -3.24 -0.35
C PHE A 33 -2.12 -2.94 0.92
N CYS A 34 -3.43 -3.20 0.93
CA CYS A 34 -4.26 -3.03 2.13
C CYS A 34 -3.77 -3.91 3.30
N GLU A 35 -3.38 -5.16 3.05
CA GLU A 35 -2.80 -6.02 4.11
C GLU A 35 -1.49 -5.45 4.66
N MET A 36 -0.61 -5.01 3.76
CA MET A 36 0.69 -4.46 4.13
C MET A 36 0.55 -3.19 4.98
N VAL A 37 -0.34 -2.29 4.56
CA VAL A 37 -0.64 -1.06 5.29
C VAL A 37 -1.29 -1.37 6.65
N ASN A 38 -2.23 -2.31 6.70
CA ASN A 38 -2.84 -2.74 7.96
C ASN A 38 -1.77 -3.24 8.94
N LYS A 39 -0.91 -4.17 8.50
CA LYS A 39 0.19 -4.72 9.31
C LYS A 39 1.17 -3.63 9.76
N PHE A 40 1.51 -2.68 8.88
CA PHE A 40 2.35 -1.54 9.20
C PHE A 40 1.76 -0.67 10.34
N PHE A 41 0.46 -0.37 10.28
CA PHE A 41 -0.20 0.39 11.35
C PHE A 41 -0.29 -0.40 12.65
N ASP A 42 -0.54 -1.70 12.59
CA ASP A 42 -0.56 -2.57 13.77
C ASP A 42 0.81 -2.61 14.44
N CYS A 43 1.90 -2.83 13.69
CA CYS A 43 3.30 -2.78 14.18
C CYS A 43 3.63 -1.51 14.97
N ARG A 44 3.13 -0.37 14.50
CA ARG A 44 3.45 0.95 15.09
C ARG A 44 2.49 1.35 16.20
N ASN A 45 1.34 0.71 16.32
CA ASN A 45 0.29 1.05 17.26
C ASN A 45 0.19 0.05 18.43
N THR A 46 1.33 -0.47 18.87
CA THR A 46 1.39 -1.26 20.09
C THR A 46 1.18 -0.36 21.30
N ARG A 47 0.04 -0.53 21.98
CA ARG A 47 -0.35 0.27 23.15
C ARG A 47 -0.55 -0.57 24.41
N SER A 48 -0.40 -1.88 24.31
CA SER A 48 -0.68 -2.83 25.39
C SER A 48 0.05 -4.15 25.17
N THR A 49 0.57 -4.71 26.25
CA THR A 49 1.21 -6.02 26.33
C THR A 49 0.28 -7.17 25.98
N THR A 50 -1.04 -7.02 26.17
CA THR A 50 -2.01 -8.14 26.06
C THR A 50 -2.96 -8.03 24.87
N GLU A 51 -3.02 -6.87 24.21
CA GLU A 51 -3.94 -6.66 23.08
C GLU A 51 -3.67 -7.60 21.90
N HIS A 52 -2.40 -7.96 21.67
CA HIS A 52 -1.99 -8.90 20.64
C HIS A 52 -2.56 -10.31 20.87
N ILE A 53 -2.68 -10.73 22.14
CA ILE A 53 -3.27 -12.01 22.55
C ILE A 53 -4.78 -11.97 22.28
N ARG A 54 -5.45 -10.91 22.75
CA ARG A 54 -6.90 -10.75 22.61
C ARG A 54 -7.33 -10.69 21.15
N LYS A 55 -6.59 -9.97 20.30
CA LYS A 55 -6.88 -9.82 18.87
C LYS A 55 -6.25 -10.90 17.99
N ARG A 56 -5.43 -11.79 18.56
CA ARG A 56 -4.64 -12.80 17.84
C ARG A 56 -3.85 -12.19 16.69
N ASN A 57 -3.13 -11.11 16.96
CA ASN A 57 -2.36 -10.37 15.95
C ASN A 57 -0.95 -10.08 16.47
N GLU A 58 0.04 -10.79 15.97
CA GLU A 58 1.45 -10.69 16.35
C GLU A 58 2.07 -9.32 16.04
N PHE A 59 1.56 -8.61 15.04
CA PHE A 59 2.02 -7.27 14.71
C PHE A 59 1.62 -6.24 15.78
N LEU A 60 0.65 -6.55 16.65
CA LEU A 60 0.33 -5.70 17.81
C LEU A 60 1.15 -6.03 19.07
N ALA A 61 2.03 -7.04 19.02
CA ALA A 61 2.84 -7.38 20.18
C ALA A 61 3.90 -6.30 20.45
N GLU A 62 4.35 -6.19 21.70
CA GLU A 62 5.45 -5.28 22.04
C GLU A 62 6.76 -5.79 21.45
N TYR A 63 7.65 -4.85 21.13
CA TYR A 63 9.01 -5.19 20.71
C TYR A 63 9.83 -5.49 21.96
N THR A 64 10.09 -6.78 22.20
CA THR A 64 10.82 -7.25 23.40
C THR A 64 12.27 -7.63 23.09
N SER A 65 12.61 -7.81 21.81
CA SER A 65 13.93 -8.22 21.34
C SER A 65 14.42 -7.31 20.22
N LEU A 66 15.73 -7.13 20.12
CA LEU A 66 16.38 -6.49 18.98
C LEU A 66 16.36 -7.39 17.73
N ASP A 67 16.32 -8.71 17.93
CA ASP A 67 16.29 -9.73 16.87
C ASP A 67 14.85 -10.10 16.46
N ASP A 68 13.91 -9.16 16.57
CA ASP A 68 12.51 -9.41 16.24
C ASP A 68 12.32 -9.45 14.71
N SER A 69 11.82 -10.57 14.20
CA SER A 69 11.59 -10.80 12.76
C SER A 69 10.64 -9.77 12.12
N ARG A 70 9.81 -9.10 12.92
CA ARG A 70 8.94 -8.02 12.44
C ARG A 70 9.74 -6.79 12.00
N PHE A 71 10.94 -6.57 12.54
CA PHE A 71 11.84 -5.51 12.07
C PHE A 71 12.36 -5.81 10.67
N ASP A 72 12.75 -7.06 10.38
CA ASP A 72 13.18 -7.48 9.05
C ASP A 72 12.04 -7.32 8.04
N TRP A 73 10.82 -7.72 8.41
CA TRP A 73 9.64 -7.48 7.57
C TRP A 73 9.40 -5.98 7.32
N LEU A 74 9.52 -5.15 8.35
CA LEU A 74 9.31 -3.70 8.25
C LEU A 74 10.34 -3.05 7.32
N GLN A 75 11.61 -3.40 7.45
CA GLN A 75 12.70 -2.82 6.64
C GLN A 75 12.68 -3.33 5.19
N ASN A 76 12.60 -4.65 5.01
CA ASN A 76 12.87 -5.28 3.72
C ASN A 76 11.62 -5.45 2.86
N VAL A 77 10.44 -5.58 3.46
CA VAL A 77 9.19 -5.83 2.73
C VAL A 77 8.34 -4.57 2.67
N SER A 78 8.03 -3.98 3.83
CA SER A 78 7.12 -2.84 3.89
C SER A 78 7.75 -1.57 3.30
N LEU A 79 8.86 -1.07 3.87
CA LEU A 79 9.50 0.17 3.43
C LEU A 79 10.05 0.10 2.00
N HIS A 80 10.57 -1.06 1.60
CA HIS A 80 11.02 -1.28 0.23
C HIS A 80 9.87 -1.13 -0.76
N SER A 81 8.74 -1.79 -0.52
CA SER A 81 7.55 -1.73 -1.41
C SER A 81 6.99 -0.32 -1.54
N PHE A 82 6.95 0.47 -0.45
CA PHE A 82 6.58 1.89 -0.53
C PHE A 82 7.57 2.71 -1.37
N ARG A 83 8.87 2.41 -1.26
CA ARG A 83 9.92 3.14 -1.99
C ARG A 83 9.96 2.78 -3.47
N THR A 84 9.70 1.53 -3.85
CA THR A 84 9.65 1.10 -5.25
C THR A 84 8.35 1.53 -5.91
N GLY A 85 7.19 1.34 -5.26
CA GLY A 85 5.90 1.78 -5.81
C GLY A 85 5.83 3.29 -6.08
N THR A 86 6.50 4.12 -5.25
CA THR A 86 6.61 5.57 -5.49
C THR A 86 7.55 5.93 -6.63
N ARG A 87 8.49 5.06 -7.02
CA ARG A 87 9.36 5.25 -8.19
C ARG A 87 8.65 4.85 -9.47
N GLU A 88 7.95 3.73 -9.47
CA GLU A 88 7.14 3.26 -10.62
C GLU A 88 6.03 4.26 -10.94
N SER A 89 5.28 4.71 -9.93
CA SER A 89 4.24 5.74 -10.12
C SER A 89 4.78 7.06 -10.68
N LYS A 90 6.04 7.42 -10.38
CA LYS A 90 6.68 8.61 -10.98
C LYS A 90 7.02 8.35 -12.44
N ASN A 91 7.51 7.16 -12.76
CA ASN A 91 7.85 6.79 -14.12
C ASN A 91 6.60 6.71 -15.01
N ASP A 92 5.50 6.17 -14.50
CA ASP A 92 4.20 6.11 -15.20
C ASP A 92 3.58 7.50 -15.37
N ARG A 93 3.73 8.39 -14.37
CA ARG A 93 3.30 9.78 -14.50
C ARG A 93 4.10 10.52 -15.59
N VAL A 94 5.41 10.26 -15.68
CA VAL A 94 6.26 10.78 -16.77
C VAL A 94 5.79 10.20 -18.10
N HIS A 95 5.54 8.89 -18.20
CA HIS A 95 5.04 8.27 -19.42
C HIS A 95 3.66 8.80 -19.85
N LEU A 96 2.72 8.99 -18.91
CA LEU A 96 1.41 9.60 -19.16
C LEU A 96 1.52 11.06 -19.59
N GLN A 97 2.52 11.79 -19.09
CA GLN A 97 2.76 13.18 -19.47
C GLN A 97 3.37 13.27 -20.88
N VAL A 98 4.33 12.40 -21.21
CA VAL A 98 4.86 12.23 -22.57
C VAL A 98 3.74 11.88 -23.54
N MET A 99 2.86 10.92 -23.20
CA MET A 99 1.70 10.56 -24.02
C MET A 99 0.63 11.66 -24.14
N LYS A 100 0.62 12.65 -23.24
CA LYS A 100 -0.24 13.84 -23.36
C LYS A 100 0.40 14.88 -24.28
N GLU A 101 1.72 15.08 -24.19
CA GLU A 101 2.47 16.02 -25.03
C GLU A 101 2.55 15.56 -26.50
N GLU A 102 2.70 14.26 -26.75
CA GLU A 102 2.69 13.69 -28.10
C GLU A 102 1.31 13.76 -28.78
N ARG A 103 0.23 13.50 -28.02
CA ARG A 103 -1.14 13.72 -28.52
C ARG A 103 -1.43 15.19 -28.81
N CYS A 104 -0.89 16.11 -28.00
CA CYS A 104 -1.00 17.54 -28.24
C CYS A 104 -0.27 17.97 -29.52
N SER A 105 0.91 17.40 -29.79
CA SER A 105 1.68 17.70 -31.02
C SER A 105 1.03 17.14 -32.30
N SER A 106 0.27 16.04 -32.21
CA SER A 106 -0.51 15.51 -33.34
C SER A 106 -1.68 16.43 -33.70
N CYS A 107 -2.40 16.98 -32.71
CA CYS A 107 -3.54 17.88 -32.93
C CYS A 107 -3.15 19.25 -33.55
N ILE A 108 -1.90 19.71 -33.36
CA ILE A 108 -1.42 20.98 -33.92
C ILE A 108 -1.10 20.88 -35.43
N LYS A 109 -0.84 19.67 -35.96
CA LYS A 109 -0.51 19.48 -37.38
C LYS A 109 -1.72 19.53 -38.33
N HIS A 110 -2.94 19.56 -37.81
CA HIS A 110 -4.17 19.58 -38.61
C HIS A 110 -4.89 20.94 -38.70
N THR A 111 -4.30 22.02 -38.17
CA THR A 111 -4.90 23.38 -38.19
C THR A 111 -4.11 24.39 -39.04
N LYS A 112 -3.23 23.93 -39.92
CA LYS A 112 -2.63 24.77 -40.98
C LYS A 112 -2.86 24.13 -42.34
N GLY A 113 -3.97 24.51 -42.96
CA GLY A 113 -4.34 24.20 -44.34
C GLY A 113 -5.45 25.15 -44.74
#